data_AF-A0A957U0W4-F1
#
_entry.id   AF-A0A957U0W4-F1
#
_cell.length_a   1.000
_cell.length_b   1.000
_cell.length_c   1.000
_cell.angle_alpha   90.00
_cell.angle_beta   90.00
_cell.angle_gamma   90.00
#
_symmetry.space_group_name_H-M   'P 1'
#
loop_
_entity.id
_entity.type
_entity.pdbx_description
1 polymer ?
#
loop_
_entity_poly.entity_id
_entity_poly.type
_entity_poly.pdbx_seq_one_letter_code
_entity_poly.pdbx_strand_id
1 'polypeptide(L)'
;MWLKSRTTVQLAPSDPRLTDLLDSLPNTSDGAARFLPNLNLSLQSKMLLAFFVLIIMMGVPYIFLAVPMLRYQRQYDHIMDNITAANGINGYIKSAIDAEMWDVVAGKEDFYTADQFAILDEVDAKLATMREISTSRRGKLKLRVIQNTMETLRSDINQVGRQISLGQTFDENMVLLERIRWVSGLVEADVQDYMLFEVNRT
;
A
#
# COMPACT_ATOMS: atom_id res chain seq x y z
N MET A 1 -36.78 68.14 59.17
CA MET A 1 -36.01 67.55 60.29
C MET A 1 -35.62 66.12 59.85
N TRP A 2 -34.34 65.91 59.48
CA TRP A 2 -33.57 64.63 59.45
C TRP A 2 -34.03 63.49 58.50
N LEU A 3 -33.20 62.69 57.83
CA LEU A 3 -31.81 62.78 57.34
C LEU A 3 -31.65 61.62 56.32
N LYS A 4 -30.95 61.87 55.22
CA LYS A 4 -30.65 60.88 54.17
C LYS A 4 -29.66 59.83 54.73
N SER A 5 -30.15 58.63 55.04
CA SER A 5 -29.31 57.51 55.50
C SER A 5 -28.66 56.80 54.30
N ARG A 6 -27.37 57.03 54.11
CA ARG A 6 -26.49 56.20 53.29
C ARG A 6 -26.32 54.86 53.98
N THR A 7 -26.75 53.77 53.34
CA THR A 7 -26.35 52.42 53.74
C THR A 7 -24.91 52.23 53.28
N THR A 8 -23.96 52.49 54.17
CA THR A 8 -22.59 52.01 54.04
C THR A 8 -22.64 50.49 54.06
N VAL A 9 -22.23 49.87 52.95
CA VAL A 9 -21.92 48.44 52.89
C VAL A 9 -20.79 48.20 53.89
N GLN A 10 -21.13 47.56 54.99
CA GLN A 10 -20.19 47.17 56.03
C GLN A 10 -19.37 46.01 55.46
N LEU A 11 -18.10 46.26 55.11
CA LEU A 11 -17.17 45.21 54.74
C LEU A 11 -17.06 44.22 55.90
N ALA A 12 -17.38 42.96 55.63
CA ALA A 12 -17.18 41.86 56.56
C ALA A 12 -15.70 41.80 56.99
N PRO A 13 -15.41 41.40 58.24
CA PRO A 13 -14.04 41.20 58.68
C PRO A 13 -13.37 40.15 57.78
N SER A 14 -12.20 40.50 57.24
CA SER A 14 -11.37 39.58 56.45
C SER A 14 -11.07 38.33 57.27
N ASP A 15 -11.69 37.22 56.91
CA ASP A 15 -11.49 35.92 57.56
C ASP A 15 -10.04 35.45 57.31
N PRO A 16 -9.21 35.29 58.36
CA PRO A 16 -7.81 34.87 58.23
C PRO A 16 -7.66 33.46 57.64
N ARG A 17 -8.73 32.66 57.60
CA ARG A 17 -8.71 31.34 56.95
C ARG A 17 -8.76 31.43 55.43
N LEU A 18 -9.28 32.53 54.88
CA LEU A 18 -9.35 32.73 53.43
C LEU A 18 -7.99 33.14 52.84
N THR A 19 -7.17 33.85 53.63
CA THR A 19 -5.79 34.21 53.25
C THR A 19 -4.86 33.00 53.25
N ASP A 20 -4.98 32.11 54.24
CA ASP A 20 -4.21 30.86 54.29
C ASP A 20 -4.55 29.91 53.12
N LEU A 21 -5.81 29.93 52.65
CA LEU A 21 -6.23 29.09 51.52
C LEU A 21 -5.69 29.60 50.16
N LEU A 22 -5.53 30.92 49.98
CA LEU A 22 -4.91 31.47 48.77
C LEU A 22 -3.40 31.23 48.73
N ASP A 23 -2.73 31.22 49.88
CA ASP A 23 -1.29 30.91 49.99
C ASP A 23 -1.00 29.39 49.88
N SER A 24 -2.02 28.53 50.04
CA SER A 24 -1.89 27.07 49.93
C SER A 24 -2.06 26.52 48.51
N LEU A 25 -2.43 27.37 47.53
CA LEU A 25 -2.49 26.95 46.14
C LEU A 25 -1.05 26.73 45.63
N PRO A 26 -0.74 25.55 45.06
CA PRO A 26 0.58 25.30 44.51
C PRO A 26 0.85 26.35 43.44
N ASN A 27 1.90 27.15 43.64
CA ASN A 27 2.35 28.15 42.69
C ASN A 27 2.78 27.45 41.39
N THR A 28 1.84 27.25 40.47
CA THR A 28 2.07 26.58 39.19
C THR A 28 2.97 27.39 38.25
N SER A 29 3.35 28.62 38.62
CA SER A 29 4.32 29.41 37.86
C SER A 29 5.76 28.89 38.00
N ASP A 30 6.06 28.14 39.08
CA ASP A 30 7.42 27.61 39.32
C ASP A 30 7.75 26.40 38.44
N GLY A 31 6.73 25.71 37.92
CA GLY A 31 6.91 24.57 37.02
C GLY A 31 7.41 24.99 35.64
N ALA A 32 6.81 26.04 35.06
CA ALA A 32 7.19 26.55 33.75
C ALA A 32 8.59 27.21 33.76
N ALA A 33 8.93 27.88 34.86
CA ALA A 33 10.21 28.60 35.00
C ALA A 33 11.43 27.67 35.10
N ARG A 34 11.24 26.39 35.46
CA ARG A 34 12.33 25.41 35.60
C ARG A 34 12.75 24.71 34.31
N PHE A 35 12.01 24.89 33.21
CA PHE A 35 12.34 24.29 31.91
C PHE A 35 13.33 25.09 31.07
N LEU A 36 13.72 26.29 31.53
CA LEU A 36 14.77 27.07 30.91
C LEU A 36 16.04 26.94 31.77
N PRO A 37 17.00 26.09 31.41
CA PRO A 37 18.28 26.08 32.11
C PRO A 37 18.87 27.49 32.11
N ASN A 38 19.36 27.95 33.27
CA ASN A 38 20.16 29.17 33.39
C ASN A 38 21.49 28.96 32.67
N LEU A 39 21.45 28.99 31.35
CA LEU A 39 22.61 28.94 30.49
C LEU A 39 23.25 30.33 30.54
N ASN A 40 24.49 30.41 31.06
CA ASN A 40 25.35 31.60 31.03
C ASN A 40 25.81 31.88 29.60
N LEU A 41 24.85 32.24 28.75
CA LEU A 41 25.03 32.48 27.33
C LEU A 41 24.97 33.98 27.06
N SER A 42 25.84 34.44 26.15
CA SER A 42 25.82 35.79 25.60
C SER A 42 24.42 36.17 25.11
N LEU A 43 24.04 37.44 25.21
CA LEU A 43 22.73 37.95 24.80
C LEU A 43 22.37 37.53 23.36
N GLN A 44 23.38 37.44 22.49
CA GLN A 44 23.27 36.97 21.10
C GLN A 44 22.91 35.47 21.02
N SER A 45 23.47 34.64 21.88
CA SER A 45 23.18 33.20 21.95
C SER A 45 21.78 32.91 22.52
N LYS A 46 21.27 33.77 23.42
CA LYS A 46 19.88 33.68 23.90
C LYS A 46 18.87 33.97 22.78
N MET A 47 19.16 34.98 21.95
CA MET A 47 18.36 35.28 20.76
C MET A 47 18.41 34.11 19.76
N LEU A 48 19.61 33.57 19.50
CA LEU A 48 19.79 32.43 18.61
C LEU A 48 19.00 31.19 19.09
N LEU A 49 19.01 30.92 20.41
CA LEU A 49 18.27 29.82 21.02
C LEU A 49 16.75 30.02 20.87
N ALA A 50 16.25 31.23 21.07
CA ALA A 50 14.83 31.55 20.89
C ALA A 50 14.38 31.32 19.43
N PHE A 51 15.19 31.75 18.45
CA PHE A 51 14.92 31.47 17.04
C PHE A 51 14.95 29.98 16.71
N PHE A 52 15.90 29.23 17.29
CA PHE A 52 15.98 27.79 17.07
C PHE A 52 14.76 27.05 17.61
N VAL A 53 14.30 27.42 18.80
CA VAL A 53 13.07 26.86 19.40
C VAL A 53 11.84 27.19 18.54
N LEU A 54 11.74 28.42 18.03
CA LEU A 54 10.65 28.83 17.13
C LEU A 54 10.64 27.99 15.84
N ILE A 55 11.81 27.80 15.22
CA ILE A 55 11.96 26.99 14.00
C ILE A 55 11.52 25.54 14.25
N ILE A 56 11.93 24.93 15.37
CA ILE A 56 11.54 23.57 15.71
C ILE A 56 10.02 23.49 15.94
N MET A 57 9.47 24.40 16.75
CA MET A 57 8.05 24.41 17.09
C MET A 57 7.17 24.53 15.84
N MET A 58 7.60 25.33 14.85
CA MET A 58 6.90 25.44 13.59
C MET A 58 7.15 24.24 12.66
N GLY A 59 8.35 23.66 12.65
CA GLY A 59 8.73 22.56 11.76
C GLY A 59 8.14 21.19 12.14
N VAL A 60 7.95 20.92 13.43
CA VAL A 60 7.41 19.64 13.92
C VAL A 60 6.07 19.25 13.29
N PRO A 61 5.03 20.12 13.23
CA PRO A 61 3.76 19.75 12.59
C PRO A 61 3.95 19.45 11.09
N TYR A 62 4.79 20.20 10.37
CA TYR A 62 5.07 19.91 8.96
C TYR A 62 5.72 18.53 8.76
N ILE A 63 6.65 18.14 9.62
CA ILE A 63 7.25 16.79 9.57
C ILE A 63 6.18 15.73 9.86
N PHE A 64 5.32 15.97 10.85
CA PHE A 64 4.24 15.06 11.23
C PHE A 64 3.21 14.87 10.11
N LEU A 65 2.98 15.89 9.27
CA LEU A 65 2.13 15.85 8.08
C LEU A 65 2.85 15.24 6.85
N ALA A 66 4.13 15.55 6.67
CA ALA A 66 4.93 15.08 5.52
C ALA A 66 5.29 13.59 5.62
N VAL A 67 5.55 13.05 6.81
CA VAL A 67 5.93 11.64 6.98
C VAL A 67 4.82 10.67 6.53
N PRO A 68 3.54 10.84 6.93
CA PRO A 68 2.44 10.05 6.37
C PRO A 68 2.30 10.25 4.87
N MET A 69 2.38 11.48 4.36
CA MET A 69 2.27 11.78 2.92
C MET A 69 3.32 11.04 2.09
N LEU A 70 4.59 11.05 2.53
CA LEU A 70 5.69 10.34 1.88
C LEU A 70 5.57 8.82 2.01
N ARG A 71 4.94 8.31 3.08
CA ARG A 71 4.62 6.88 3.23
C ARG A 71 3.45 6.47 2.34
N TYR A 72 2.41 7.31 2.24
CA TYR A 72 1.28 7.11 1.35
C TYR A 72 1.70 7.14 -0.12
N GLN A 73 2.60 8.03 -0.51
CA GLN A 73 3.10 8.13 -1.88
C GLN A 73 3.83 6.84 -2.31
N ARG A 74 4.56 6.19 -1.40
CA ARG A 74 5.14 4.86 -1.65
C ARG A 74 4.13 3.72 -1.67
N GLN A 75 2.97 3.90 -1.02
CA GLN A 75 1.92 2.87 -0.95
C GLN A 75 0.88 3.00 -2.08
N TYR A 76 0.80 4.16 -2.73
CA TYR A 76 0.00 4.42 -3.92
C TYR A 76 0.57 3.72 -5.18
N ASP A 77 1.89 3.52 -5.23
CA ASP A 77 2.55 2.81 -6.35
C ASP A 77 2.11 1.32 -6.42
N HIS A 78 1.92 0.67 -5.28
CA HIS A 78 1.60 -0.76 -5.19
C HIS A 78 0.27 -1.21 -5.83
N ILE A 79 -0.77 -0.37 -5.79
CA ILE A 79 -2.06 -0.69 -6.41
C ILE A 79 -1.98 -0.47 -7.92
N MET A 80 -1.35 0.64 -8.33
CA MET A 80 -1.13 0.93 -9.75
C MET A 80 -0.22 -0.11 -10.39
N ASP A 81 0.81 -0.59 -9.68
CA ASP A 81 1.71 -1.65 -10.15
C ASP A 81 0.97 -2.98 -10.32
N ASN A 82 0.10 -3.36 -9.37
CA ASN A 82 -0.72 -4.56 -9.47
C ASN A 82 -1.76 -4.45 -10.60
N ILE A 83 -2.41 -3.30 -10.75
CA ILE A 83 -3.37 -3.05 -11.84
C ILE A 83 -2.68 -3.02 -13.20
N THR A 84 -1.50 -2.38 -13.30
CA THR A 84 -0.70 -2.32 -14.54
C THR A 84 -0.18 -3.70 -14.91
N ALA A 85 0.33 -4.46 -13.94
CA ALA A 85 0.80 -5.83 -14.16
C ALA A 85 -0.35 -6.77 -14.57
N ALA A 86 -1.51 -6.67 -13.90
CA ALA A 86 -2.68 -7.46 -14.25
C ALA A 86 -3.28 -7.07 -15.62
N ASN A 87 -3.28 -5.79 -15.97
CA ASN A 87 -3.63 -5.32 -17.32
C ASN A 87 -2.64 -5.81 -18.37
N GLY A 88 -1.36 -5.95 -18.02
CA GLY A 88 -0.34 -6.54 -18.89
C GLY A 88 -0.44 -8.06 -19.05
N ILE A 89 -1.34 -8.73 -18.31
CA ILE A 89 -1.66 -10.15 -18.49
C ILE A 89 -3.01 -10.29 -19.20
N ASN A 90 -4.03 -9.57 -18.71
CA ASN A 90 -5.37 -9.54 -19.27
C ASN A 90 -5.34 -9.03 -20.72
N GLY A 91 -5.94 -9.73 -21.66
CA GLY A 91 -5.86 -9.44 -23.10
C GLY A 91 -4.55 -9.83 -23.80
N TYR A 92 -3.48 -10.12 -23.06
CA TYR A 92 -2.18 -10.53 -23.63
C TYR A 92 -2.00 -12.04 -23.65
N ILE A 93 -2.06 -12.69 -22.48
CA ILE A 93 -1.64 -14.10 -22.34
C ILE A 93 -2.42 -15.03 -23.27
N LYS A 94 -3.75 -14.85 -23.35
CA LYS A 94 -4.60 -15.67 -24.19
C LYS A 94 -4.22 -15.53 -25.66
N SER A 95 -4.17 -14.30 -26.16
CA SER A 95 -3.85 -14.05 -27.57
C SER A 95 -2.45 -14.55 -27.93
N ALA A 96 -1.47 -14.35 -27.06
CA ALA A 96 -0.09 -14.76 -27.29
C ALA A 96 0.05 -16.29 -27.32
N ILE A 97 -0.45 -16.97 -26.30
CA ILE A 97 -0.41 -18.45 -26.22
C ILE A 97 -1.24 -19.09 -27.35
N ASP A 98 -2.42 -18.54 -27.68
CA ASP A 98 -3.27 -19.10 -28.73
C ASP A 98 -2.59 -19.03 -30.11
N ALA A 99 -1.86 -17.95 -30.39
CA ALA A 99 -1.11 -17.76 -31.64
C ALA A 99 0.13 -18.68 -31.68
N GLU A 100 0.95 -18.63 -30.64
CA GLU A 100 2.19 -19.39 -30.53
C GLU A 100 1.94 -20.90 -30.66
N MET A 101 0.99 -21.40 -29.85
CA MET A 101 0.68 -22.83 -29.84
C MET A 101 -0.02 -23.29 -31.11
N TRP A 102 -0.71 -22.41 -31.83
CA TRP A 102 -1.25 -22.73 -33.15
C TRP A 102 -0.13 -22.95 -34.17
N ASP A 103 0.86 -22.06 -34.21
CA ASP A 103 1.96 -22.17 -35.17
C ASP A 103 2.85 -23.39 -34.88
N VAL A 104 3.05 -23.73 -33.60
CA VAL A 104 3.70 -24.96 -33.15
C VAL A 104 2.92 -26.22 -33.57
N VAL A 105 1.62 -26.31 -33.27
CA VAL A 105 0.80 -27.49 -33.61
C VAL A 105 0.62 -27.66 -35.12
N ALA A 106 0.58 -26.56 -35.87
CA ALA A 106 0.55 -26.56 -37.33
C ALA A 106 1.91 -26.90 -37.98
N GLY A 107 2.97 -27.06 -37.20
CA GLY A 107 4.32 -27.38 -37.67
C GLY A 107 5.00 -26.23 -38.43
N LYS A 108 4.58 -24.99 -38.20
CA LYS A 108 5.24 -23.80 -38.76
C LYS A 108 6.46 -23.39 -37.94
N GLU A 109 6.46 -23.73 -36.65
CA GLU A 109 7.53 -23.44 -35.71
C GLU A 109 7.85 -24.66 -34.84
N ASP A 110 9.11 -24.78 -34.42
CA ASP A 110 9.55 -25.88 -33.56
C ASP A 110 9.19 -25.60 -32.10
N PHE A 111 8.66 -26.62 -31.41
CA PHE A 111 8.24 -26.52 -30.01
C PHE A 111 9.35 -26.02 -29.08
N TYR A 112 10.62 -26.32 -29.35
CA TYR A 112 11.74 -25.96 -28.49
C TYR A 112 12.32 -24.57 -28.78
N THR A 113 11.96 -23.95 -29.90
CA THR A 113 12.41 -22.59 -30.26
C THR A 113 11.35 -21.53 -30.08
N ALA A 114 10.08 -21.94 -30.06
CA ALA A 114 8.93 -21.08 -29.86
C ALA A 114 8.89 -20.43 -28.45
N ASP A 115 8.21 -19.30 -28.36
CA ASP A 115 8.21 -18.38 -27.21
C ASP A 115 7.20 -18.75 -26.12
N GLN A 116 6.47 -19.87 -26.23
CA GLN A 116 5.39 -20.21 -25.30
C GLN A 116 5.84 -20.25 -23.84
N PHE A 117 7.06 -20.73 -23.55
CA PHE A 117 7.57 -20.74 -22.18
C PHE A 117 8.02 -19.36 -21.70
N ALA A 118 8.56 -18.52 -22.60
CA ALA A 118 8.91 -17.14 -22.27
C ALA A 118 7.66 -16.33 -21.89
N ILE A 119 6.56 -16.52 -22.62
CA ILE A 119 5.26 -15.91 -22.31
C ILE A 119 4.76 -16.34 -20.91
N LEU A 120 4.83 -17.64 -20.60
CA LEU A 120 4.42 -18.14 -19.28
C LEU A 120 5.30 -17.59 -18.15
N ASP A 121 6.62 -17.55 -18.36
CA ASP A 121 7.59 -17.06 -17.37
C ASP A 121 7.39 -15.56 -17.09
N GLU A 122 7.08 -14.76 -18.11
CA GLU A 122 6.75 -13.33 -17.94
C GLU A 122 5.51 -13.15 -17.06
N VAL A 123 4.47 -13.95 -17.31
CA VAL A 123 3.23 -13.90 -16.51
C VAL A 123 3.49 -14.36 -15.07
N ASP A 124 4.24 -15.45 -14.88
CA ASP A 124 4.60 -15.94 -13.55
C ASP A 124 5.39 -14.89 -12.74
N ALA A 125 6.30 -14.15 -13.39
CA ALA A 125 7.03 -13.05 -12.77
C ALA A 125 6.11 -11.89 -12.35
N LYS A 126 5.14 -11.52 -13.19
CA LYS A 126 4.12 -10.51 -12.86
C LYS A 126 3.26 -10.97 -11.67
N LEU A 127 2.81 -12.23 -11.65
CA LEU A 127 2.03 -12.80 -10.54
C LEU A 127 2.83 -12.88 -9.23
N ALA A 128 4.12 -13.19 -9.30
CA ALA A 128 5.01 -13.20 -8.13
C ALA A 128 5.10 -11.79 -7.51
N THR A 129 5.33 -10.77 -8.33
CA THR A 129 5.34 -9.36 -7.92
C THR A 129 4.01 -8.96 -7.26
N MET A 130 2.87 -9.29 -7.89
CA MET A 130 1.55 -9.00 -7.33
C MET A 130 1.33 -9.64 -5.95
N ARG A 131 1.84 -10.85 -5.76
CA ARG A 131 1.72 -11.60 -4.50
C ARG A 131 2.56 -11.02 -3.37
N GLU A 132 3.75 -10.50 -3.68
CA GLU A 132 4.61 -9.81 -2.73
C GLU A 132 3.98 -8.51 -2.24
N ILE A 133 3.36 -7.76 -3.16
CA ILE A 133 2.75 -6.46 -2.89
C ILE A 133 1.37 -6.58 -2.22
N SER A 134 0.61 -7.64 -2.51
CA SER A 134 -0.74 -7.82 -1.96
C SER A 134 -0.73 -7.92 -0.43
N THR A 135 -1.50 -7.07 0.24
CA THR A 135 -1.60 -7.05 1.72
C THR A 135 -2.79 -7.86 2.25
N SER A 136 -3.75 -8.21 1.39
CA SER A 136 -4.97 -8.88 1.81
C SER A 136 -4.89 -10.41 1.68
N ARG A 137 -5.39 -11.13 2.69
CA ARG A 137 -5.49 -12.61 2.64
C ARG A 137 -6.26 -13.08 1.39
N ARG A 138 -7.37 -12.40 1.08
CA ARG A 138 -8.24 -12.75 -0.04
C ARG A 138 -7.58 -12.47 -1.40
N GLY A 139 -6.84 -11.37 -1.53
CA GLY A 139 -6.04 -11.08 -2.73
C GLY A 139 -4.96 -12.14 -2.96
N LYS A 140 -4.21 -12.51 -1.91
CA LYS A 140 -3.23 -13.62 -1.98
C LYS A 140 -3.85 -14.97 -2.36
N LEU A 141 -5.08 -15.25 -1.92
CA LEU A 141 -5.79 -16.46 -2.31
C LEU A 141 -6.17 -16.44 -3.80
N LYS A 142 -6.71 -15.33 -4.29
CA LYS A 142 -7.03 -15.16 -5.73
C LYS A 142 -5.77 -15.32 -6.59
N LEU A 143 -4.65 -14.68 -6.21
CA LEU A 143 -3.37 -14.84 -6.90
C LEU A 143 -2.85 -16.29 -6.89
N ARG A 144 -3.08 -17.05 -5.81
CA ARG A 144 -2.75 -18.47 -5.76
C ARG A 144 -3.59 -19.30 -6.73
N VAL A 145 -4.88 -19.00 -6.86
CA VAL A 145 -5.74 -19.67 -7.85
C VAL A 145 -5.20 -19.43 -9.25
N ILE A 146 -4.86 -18.17 -9.60
CA ILE A 146 -4.26 -17.83 -10.88
C ILE A 146 -2.94 -18.60 -11.10
N GLN A 147 -2.07 -18.68 -10.08
CA GLN A 147 -0.82 -19.45 -10.15
C GLN A 147 -1.06 -20.95 -10.43
N ASN A 148 -2.04 -21.57 -9.79
CA ASN A 148 -2.39 -22.98 -10.06
C ASN A 148 -2.95 -23.17 -11.48
N THR A 149 -3.71 -22.20 -11.98
CA THR A 149 -4.20 -22.21 -13.37
C THR A 149 -3.05 -22.08 -14.36
N MET A 150 -2.04 -21.24 -14.07
CA MET A 150 -0.80 -21.14 -14.86
C MET A 150 0.01 -22.45 -14.86
N GLU A 151 0.12 -23.12 -13.71
CA GLU A 151 0.76 -24.45 -13.63
C GLU A 151 0.05 -25.48 -14.52
N THR A 152 -1.29 -25.44 -14.55
CA THR A 152 -2.10 -26.28 -15.44
C THR A 152 -1.81 -25.95 -16.91
N LEU A 153 -1.82 -24.67 -17.28
CA LEU A 153 -1.52 -24.21 -18.63
C LEU A 153 -0.13 -24.68 -19.09
N ARG A 154 0.88 -24.52 -18.23
CA ARG A 154 2.25 -24.99 -18.47
C ARG A 154 2.31 -26.51 -18.64
N SER A 155 1.58 -27.27 -17.82
CA SER A 155 1.51 -28.73 -17.94
C SER A 155 0.93 -29.16 -19.30
N ASP A 156 -0.09 -28.46 -19.78
CA ASP A 156 -0.78 -28.77 -21.03
C ASP A 156 0.11 -28.47 -22.24
N ILE A 157 0.79 -27.33 -22.22
CA ILE A 157 1.80 -26.97 -23.22
C ILE A 157 2.93 -28.00 -23.24
N ASN A 158 3.45 -28.40 -22.07
CA ASN A 158 4.45 -29.48 -22.00
C ASN A 158 3.92 -30.81 -22.58
N GLN A 159 2.63 -31.08 -22.47
CA GLN A 159 2.03 -32.30 -23.03
C GLN A 159 1.98 -32.26 -24.56
N VAL A 160 1.73 -31.09 -25.16
CA VAL A 160 1.85 -30.90 -26.61
C VAL A 160 3.27 -31.22 -27.08
N GLY A 161 4.29 -30.67 -26.42
CA GLY A 161 5.68 -30.98 -26.75
C GLY A 161 5.98 -32.47 -26.72
N ARG A 162 5.49 -33.19 -25.70
CA ARG A 162 5.63 -34.66 -25.63
C ARG A 162 4.93 -35.37 -26.78
N GLN A 163 3.71 -34.96 -27.14
CA GLN A 163 2.97 -35.56 -28.25
C GLN A 163 3.67 -35.34 -29.59
N ILE A 164 4.20 -34.15 -29.83
CA ILE A 164 5.00 -33.82 -31.01
C ILE A 164 6.26 -34.70 -31.07
N SER A 165 7.01 -34.84 -29.96
CA SER A 165 8.20 -35.72 -29.93
C SER A 165 7.88 -37.19 -30.18
N LEU A 166 6.67 -37.64 -29.83
CA LEU A 166 6.19 -39.00 -30.06
C LEU A 166 5.58 -39.19 -31.47
N GLY A 167 5.54 -38.15 -32.30
CA GLY A 167 4.97 -38.21 -33.64
C GLY A 167 3.46 -38.41 -33.66
N GLN A 168 2.75 -37.93 -32.63
CA GLN A 168 1.29 -37.94 -32.60
C GLN A 168 0.70 -37.09 -33.72
N THR A 169 -0.54 -37.40 -34.09
CA THR A 169 -1.25 -36.76 -35.20
C THR A 169 -1.63 -35.32 -34.89
N PHE A 170 -1.85 -34.54 -35.93
CA PHE A 170 -2.37 -33.17 -35.81
C PHE A 170 -3.68 -33.12 -35.02
N ASP A 171 -4.61 -34.04 -35.27
CA ASP A 171 -5.91 -34.09 -34.60
C ASP A 171 -5.76 -34.35 -33.09
N GLU A 172 -4.81 -35.21 -32.68
CA GLU A 172 -4.50 -35.46 -31.27
C GLU A 172 -3.92 -34.20 -30.59
N ASN A 173 -3.00 -33.51 -31.26
CA ASN A 173 -2.41 -32.27 -30.76
C ASN A 173 -3.44 -31.13 -30.66
N MET A 174 -4.42 -31.10 -31.56
CA MET A 174 -5.48 -30.08 -31.58
C MET A 174 -6.38 -30.16 -30.34
N VAL A 175 -6.64 -31.36 -29.81
CA VAL A 175 -7.40 -31.53 -28.55
C VAL A 175 -6.71 -30.83 -27.38
N LEU A 176 -5.38 -30.96 -27.29
CA LEU A 176 -4.61 -30.25 -26.26
C LEU A 176 -4.59 -28.74 -26.51
N LEU A 177 -4.49 -28.30 -27.76
CA LEU A 177 -4.55 -26.88 -28.09
C LEU A 177 -5.89 -26.24 -27.68
N GLU A 178 -7.01 -26.93 -27.89
CA GLU A 178 -8.32 -26.45 -27.41
C GLU A 178 -8.37 -26.32 -25.89
N ARG A 179 -7.79 -27.28 -25.16
CA ARG A 179 -7.69 -27.20 -23.70
C ARG A 179 -6.79 -26.06 -23.26
N ILE A 180 -5.65 -25.85 -23.91
CA ILE A 180 -4.75 -24.71 -23.68
C ILE A 180 -5.50 -23.39 -23.87
N ARG A 181 -6.27 -23.24 -24.95
CA ARG A 181 -7.10 -22.05 -25.24
C ARG A 181 -8.16 -21.77 -24.17
N TRP A 182 -8.71 -22.83 -23.59
CA TRP A 182 -9.67 -22.73 -22.48
C TRP A 182 -8.97 -22.32 -21.18
N VAL A 183 -7.85 -22.96 -20.83
CA VAL A 183 -7.10 -22.64 -19.60
C VAL A 183 -6.50 -21.23 -19.68
N SER A 184 -5.96 -20.80 -20.83
CA SER A 184 -5.46 -19.43 -21.02
C SER A 184 -6.56 -18.38 -20.86
N GLY A 185 -7.78 -18.68 -21.31
CA GLY A 185 -8.96 -17.85 -21.05
C GLY A 185 -9.39 -17.85 -19.57
N LEU A 186 -9.19 -18.95 -18.85
CA LEU A 186 -9.44 -19.00 -17.41
C LEU A 186 -8.44 -18.12 -16.64
N VAL A 187 -7.15 -18.13 -17.02
CA VAL A 187 -6.15 -17.22 -16.44
C VAL A 187 -6.57 -15.77 -16.63
N GLU A 188 -6.97 -15.40 -17.84
CA GLU A 188 -7.43 -14.04 -18.16
C GLU A 188 -8.63 -13.63 -17.29
N ALA A 189 -9.64 -14.49 -17.19
CA ALA A 189 -10.83 -14.24 -16.37
C ALA A 189 -10.49 -14.10 -14.87
N ASP A 190 -9.63 -14.97 -14.33
CA ASP A 190 -9.24 -14.93 -12.91
C ASP A 190 -8.41 -13.67 -12.59
N VAL A 191 -7.53 -13.24 -13.51
CA VAL A 191 -6.77 -11.98 -13.39
C VAL A 191 -7.73 -10.78 -13.41
N GLN A 192 -8.74 -10.78 -14.28
CA GLN A 192 -9.76 -9.75 -14.32
C GLN A 192 -10.57 -9.67 -13.01
N ASP A 193 -10.95 -10.82 -12.46
CA ASP A 193 -11.62 -10.91 -11.15
C ASP A 193 -10.73 -10.46 -9.98
N TYR A 194 -9.41 -10.70 -10.06
CA TYR A 194 -8.45 -10.13 -9.11
C TYR A 194 -8.39 -8.61 -9.19
N MET A 195 -8.32 -8.04 -10.39
CA MET A 195 -8.30 -6.57 -10.58
C MET A 195 -9.56 -5.92 -9.99
N LEU A 196 -10.74 -6.45 -10.30
CA LEU A 196 -12.00 -5.94 -9.77
C LEU A 196 -12.06 -6.01 -8.24
N PHE A 197 -11.54 -7.10 -7.67
CA PHE A 197 -11.43 -7.24 -6.22
C PHE A 197 -10.51 -6.19 -5.61
N GLU A 198 -9.35 -5.94 -6.20
CA GLU A 198 -8.37 -5.00 -5.64
C GLU A 198 -8.85 -3.55 -5.74
N VAL A 199 -9.54 -3.19 -6.83
CA VAL A 199 -10.18 -1.87 -6.99
C VAL A 199 -11.28 -1.64 -5.94
N ASN A 200 -12.17 -2.62 -5.72
CA ASN A 200 -13.27 -2.49 -4.76
C ASN A 200 -12.83 -2.54 -3.29
N ARG A 201 -11.58 -2.92 -3.02
CA ARG A 201 -11.00 -2.97 -1.67
C ARG A 201 -10.49 -1.59 -1.22
N THR A 202 -10.20 -0.70 -2.17
CA THR A 202 -9.81 0.70 -1.94
C THR A 202 -11.01 1.60 -1.70
#